data_AF-A0A7G5IEP1-F1
#
_entry.id   AF-A0A7G5IEP1-F1
#
_cell.length_a   1.000
_cell.length_b   1.000
_cell.length_c   1.000
_cell.angle_alpha   90.00
_cell.angle_beta   90.00
_cell.angle_gamma   90.00
#
_symmetry.space_group_name_H-M   'P 1'
#
loop_
_entity.id
_entity.type
_entity.pdbx_description
1 polymer ?
#
loop_
_entity_poly.entity_id
_entity_poly.type
_entity_poly.pdbx_seq_one_letter_code
_entity_poly.pdbx_strand_id
1 'polypeptide(L)'
;MSPTAPRAPFVDSSRPREIEPLSNRLLIHRVSNALLPLAIRAGIHPNLVSLTGLACGLLAALAYAEWRYPLACLAGLVLMLAWHIADGLDGSLARATGKTSDFGRLVDGIADYATFVAVYLALALSLENWPLALAVAVLSGALHALQSMFYEAERATYIRRLSGRFAATPRSAAGGPIERLYNRGEAWLGNRTRPFDDHLRRAPPAHHQALLAAWASAAAPRLKALTLLSANARTVAIFLACIAGSPWLFWAYEIIGLTLLALFLGRRLRQVEQTLLQDQPRC
;
A
#
# COMPACT_ATOMS: atom_id res chain seq x y z
N MET A 1 -17.43 34.72 -26.38
CA MET A 1 -17.45 33.33 -25.85
C MET A 1 -16.04 32.78 -26.00
N SER A 2 -15.24 32.79 -24.92
CA SER A 2 -13.86 32.26 -24.98
C SER A 2 -13.89 30.74 -24.81
N PRO A 3 -13.18 29.97 -25.66
CA PRO A 3 -13.15 28.52 -25.55
C PRO A 3 -12.40 28.12 -24.27
N THR A 4 -13.03 27.32 -23.42
CA THR A 4 -12.41 26.75 -22.22
C THR A 4 -11.28 25.82 -22.65
N ALA A 5 -10.05 26.20 -22.31
CA ALA A 5 -8.87 25.36 -22.49
C ALA A 5 -9.09 23.98 -21.85
N PRO A 6 -8.64 22.88 -22.47
CA PRO A 6 -8.71 21.55 -21.86
C PRO A 6 -7.96 21.59 -20.53
N ARG A 7 -8.67 21.29 -19.42
CA ARG A 7 -8.04 21.11 -18.11
C ARG A 7 -6.96 20.05 -18.26
N ALA A 8 -5.71 20.42 -17.98
CA ALA A 8 -4.62 19.47 -17.89
C ALA A 8 -5.03 18.31 -16.98
N PRO A 9 -4.67 17.05 -17.31
CA PRO A 9 -5.00 15.92 -16.45
C PRO A 9 -4.45 16.20 -15.05
N PHE A 10 -5.28 15.99 -14.03
CA PHE A 10 -4.86 16.12 -12.64
C PHE A 10 -3.67 15.18 -12.39
N VAL A 11 -2.46 15.75 -12.32
CA VAL A 11 -1.26 15.00 -11.96
C VAL A 11 -1.23 14.97 -10.45
N ASP A 12 -1.66 13.85 -9.87
CA ASP A 12 -1.59 13.62 -8.44
C ASP A 12 -0.11 13.55 -8.01
N SER A 13 0.41 14.68 -7.52
CA SER A 13 1.78 14.81 -7.03
C SER A 13 2.06 13.98 -5.76
N SER A 14 1.03 13.34 -5.19
CA SER A 14 1.18 12.46 -4.03
C SER A 14 1.78 11.08 -4.36
N ARG A 15 1.95 10.72 -5.64
CA ARG A 15 2.44 9.38 -6.05
C ARG A 15 3.51 9.46 -7.16
N PRO A 16 4.81 9.48 -6.82
CA PRO A 16 5.88 9.49 -7.81
C PRO A 16 5.85 8.24 -8.69
N ARG A 17 5.91 8.41 -10.01
CA ARG A 17 5.78 7.32 -11.00
C ARG A 17 6.86 6.25 -10.85
N GLU A 18 8.04 6.61 -10.36
CA GLU A 18 9.17 5.69 -10.20
C GLU A 18 8.92 4.59 -9.16
N ILE A 19 8.08 4.84 -8.16
CA ILE A 19 7.80 3.89 -7.07
C ILE A 19 6.36 3.34 -7.11
N GLU A 20 5.56 3.75 -8.08
CA GLU A 20 4.16 3.33 -8.21
C GLU A 20 4.04 1.88 -8.71
N PRO A 21 3.20 1.01 -8.12
CA PRO A 21 2.97 -0.35 -8.64
C PRO A 21 2.49 -0.36 -10.09
N LEU A 22 2.97 -1.31 -10.91
CA LEU A 22 2.57 -1.41 -12.32
C LEU A 22 1.07 -1.67 -12.49
N SER A 23 0.50 -2.53 -11.65
CA SER A 23 -0.95 -2.81 -11.62
C SER A 23 -1.77 -1.56 -11.35
N ASN A 24 -1.32 -0.69 -10.44
CA ASN A 24 -1.94 0.60 -10.18
C ASN A 24 -1.95 1.48 -11.43
N ARG A 25 -0.78 1.64 -12.05
CA ARG A 25 -0.62 2.52 -13.22
C ARG A 25 -1.34 2.01 -14.47
N LEU A 26 -1.36 0.71 -14.71
CA LEU A 26 -1.82 0.13 -15.97
C LEU A 26 -3.28 -0.30 -15.96
N LEU A 27 -3.82 -0.66 -14.80
CA LEU A 27 -5.17 -1.20 -14.67
C LEU A 27 -6.00 -0.34 -13.71
N ILE A 28 -5.68 -0.38 -12.42
CA ILE A 28 -6.55 0.16 -11.36
C ILE A 28 -6.82 1.65 -11.59
N HIS A 29 -5.79 2.50 -11.64
CA HIS A 29 -6.00 3.93 -11.83
C HIS A 29 -6.55 4.28 -13.22
N ARG A 30 -6.26 3.49 -14.25
CA ARG A 30 -6.87 3.73 -15.57
C ARG A 30 -8.37 3.53 -15.51
N VAL A 31 -8.82 2.45 -14.90
CA VAL A 31 -10.24 2.12 -14.78
C VAL A 31 -10.92 3.08 -13.80
N SER A 32 -10.36 3.29 -12.59
CA SER A 32 -10.93 4.21 -11.60
C SER A 32 -11.06 5.64 -12.17
N ASN A 33 -10.05 6.14 -12.89
CA ASN A 33 -10.13 7.48 -13.51
C ASN A 33 -11.14 7.55 -14.67
N ALA A 34 -11.33 6.46 -15.41
CA ALA A 34 -12.37 6.38 -16.43
C ALA A 34 -13.78 6.36 -15.83
N LEU A 35 -13.96 5.72 -14.67
CA LEU A 35 -15.24 5.64 -13.95
C LEU A 35 -15.57 6.92 -13.17
N LEU A 36 -14.56 7.68 -12.73
CA LEU A 36 -14.72 8.90 -11.95
C LEU A 36 -15.74 9.91 -12.51
N PRO A 37 -15.69 10.35 -13.78
CA PRO A 37 -16.66 11.31 -14.31
C PRO A 37 -18.09 10.76 -14.33
N LEU A 38 -18.27 9.45 -14.54
CA LEU A 38 -19.58 8.81 -14.47
C LEU A 38 -20.11 8.82 -13.03
N ALA A 39 -19.27 8.44 -12.06
CA ALA A 39 -19.64 8.43 -10.65
C ALA A 39 -20.03 9.84 -10.13
N ILE A 40 -19.28 10.87 -10.56
CA ILE A 40 -19.60 12.28 -10.25
C ILE A 40 -20.96 12.68 -10.84
N ARG A 41 -21.21 12.38 -12.13
CA ARG A 41 -22.49 12.71 -12.80
C ARG A 41 -23.67 11.98 -12.18
N ALA A 42 -23.48 10.73 -11.77
CA ALA A 42 -24.48 9.92 -11.10
C ALA A 42 -24.71 10.33 -9.63
N GLY A 43 -23.93 11.27 -9.09
CA GLY A 43 -24.06 11.72 -7.70
C GLY A 43 -23.71 10.65 -6.66
N ILE A 44 -22.93 9.63 -7.05
CA ILE A 44 -22.55 8.52 -6.17
C ILE A 44 -21.73 9.06 -4.98
N HIS A 45 -22.03 8.57 -3.79
CA HIS A 45 -21.26 8.91 -2.59
C HIS A 45 -20.00 8.03 -2.49
N PRO A 46 -18.81 8.57 -2.13
CA PRO A 46 -17.58 7.79 -1.93
C PRO A 46 -17.77 6.53 -1.08
N ASN A 47 -18.39 6.66 0.09
CA ASN A 47 -18.68 5.51 0.97
C ASN A 47 -19.47 4.37 0.29
N LEU A 48 -20.35 4.66 -0.68
CA LEU A 48 -21.06 3.60 -1.39
C LEU A 48 -20.11 2.82 -2.30
N VAL A 49 -19.14 3.49 -2.91
CA VAL A 49 -18.07 2.85 -3.68
C VAL A 49 -17.21 1.99 -2.76
N SER A 50 -16.82 2.49 -1.58
CA SER A 50 -16.06 1.71 -0.58
C SER A 50 -16.82 0.45 -0.12
N LEU A 51 -18.12 0.59 0.21
CA LEU A 51 -18.97 -0.54 0.60
C LEU A 51 -19.13 -1.57 -0.52
N THR A 52 -19.25 -1.11 -1.77
CA THR A 52 -19.30 -1.99 -2.94
C THR A 52 -17.98 -2.74 -3.11
N GLY A 53 -16.85 -2.05 -2.92
CA GLY A 53 -15.52 -2.65 -2.90
C GLY A 53 -15.40 -3.74 -1.82
N LEU A 54 -15.81 -3.42 -0.58
CA LEU A 54 -15.80 -4.40 0.51
C LEU A 54 -16.67 -5.62 0.20
N ALA A 55 -17.86 -5.41 -0.37
CA ALA A 55 -18.72 -6.52 -0.82
C ALA A 55 -18.01 -7.39 -1.87
N CYS A 56 -17.33 -6.80 -2.86
CA CYS A 56 -16.51 -7.55 -3.81
C CYS A 56 -15.39 -8.33 -3.09
N GLY A 57 -14.72 -7.75 -2.10
CA GLY A 57 -13.70 -8.42 -1.29
C GLY A 57 -14.23 -9.63 -0.52
N LEU A 58 -15.41 -9.51 0.10
CA LEU A 58 -16.07 -10.62 0.80
C LEU A 58 -16.53 -11.72 -0.16
N LEU A 59 -17.09 -11.35 -1.32
CA LEU A 59 -17.45 -12.31 -2.36
C LEU A 59 -16.21 -13.02 -2.93
N ALA A 60 -15.07 -12.32 -3.05
CA ALA A 60 -13.81 -12.94 -3.43
C ALA A 60 -13.37 -14.00 -2.41
N ALA A 61 -13.52 -13.72 -1.11
CA ALA A 61 -13.22 -14.69 -0.06
C ALA A 61 -14.09 -15.96 -0.22
N LEU A 62 -15.40 -15.80 -0.45
CA LEU A 62 -16.28 -16.94 -0.72
C LEU A 62 -15.87 -17.72 -1.97
N ALA A 63 -15.48 -17.04 -3.05
CA ALA A 63 -14.98 -17.69 -4.26
C ALA A 63 -13.67 -18.46 -4.00
N TYR A 64 -12.74 -17.90 -3.22
CA TYR A 64 -11.50 -18.59 -2.85
C TYR A 64 -11.70 -19.73 -1.86
N ALA A 65 -12.79 -19.79 -1.10
CA ALA A 65 -13.12 -21.00 -0.32
C ALA A 65 -13.25 -22.24 -1.23
N GLU A 66 -13.67 -22.01 -2.48
CA GLU A 66 -13.83 -23.02 -3.53
C GLU A 66 -12.60 -23.11 -4.46
N TRP A 67 -11.39 -22.78 -3.96
CA TRP A 67 -10.14 -22.71 -4.76
C TRP A 67 -9.78 -23.99 -5.53
N ARG A 68 -10.38 -25.14 -5.20
CA ARG A 68 -10.24 -26.39 -5.94
C ARG A 68 -10.81 -26.29 -7.37
N TYR A 69 -11.71 -25.35 -7.62
CA TYR A 69 -12.27 -25.07 -8.94
C TYR A 69 -11.57 -23.87 -9.58
N PRO A 70 -10.91 -24.03 -10.75
CA PRO A 70 -10.19 -22.94 -11.42
C PRO A 70 -11.04 -21.70 -11.72
N LEU A 71 -12.32 -21.89 -12.06
CA LEU A 71 -13.26 -20.78 -12.29
C LEU A 71 -13.54 -19.98 -11.01
N ALA A 72 -13.56 -20.62 -9.84
CA ALA A 72 -13.73 -19.94 -8.56
C ALA A 72 -12.48 -19.11 -8.22
N CYS A 73 -11.27 -19.62 -8.49
CA CYS A 73 -10.04 -18.84 -8.39
C CYS A 73 -10.06 -17.59 -9.29
N LEU A 74 -10.49 -17.75 -10.54
CA LEU A 74 -10.61 -16.63 -11.48
C LEU A 74 -11.65 -15.60 -11.01
N ALA A 75 -12.81 -16.06 -10.53
CA ALA A 75 -13.82 -15.19 -9.95
C ALA A 75 -13.27 -14.42 -8.74
N GLY A 76 -12.56 -15.10 -7.84
CA GLY A 76 -11.87 -14.49 -6.70
C GLY A 76 -10.88 -13.40 -7.13
N LEU A 77 -10.07 -13.66 -8.16
CA LEU A 77 -9.15 -12.65 -8.71
C LEU A 77 -9.90 -11.45 -9.27
N VAL A 78 -10.91 -11.67 -10.12
CA VAL A 78 -11.70 -10.59 -10.74
C VAL A 78 -12.39 -9.73 -9.68
N LEU A 79 -12.95 -10.35 -8.65
CA LEU A 79 -13.60 -9.65 -7.54
C LEU A 79 -12.61 -8.84 -6.69
N MET A 80 -11.41 -9.37 -6.42
CA MET A 80 -10.36 -8.58 -5.75
C MET A 80 -9.88 -7.42 -6.62
N LEU A 81 -9.76 -7.60 -7.94
CA LEU A 81 -9.43 -6.50 -8.87
C LEU A 81 -10.53 -5.42 -8.88
N ALA A 82 -11.80 -5.82 -8.81
CA ALA A 82 -12.92 -4.88 -8.67
C ALA A 82 -12.84 -4.11 -7.34
N TRP A 83 -12.50 -4.78 -6.24
CA TRP A 83 -12.24 -4.14 -4.95
C TRP A 83 -11.11 -3.09 -5.04
N HIS A 84 -9.96 -3.43 -5.65
CA HIS A 84 -8.87 -2.45 -5.87
C HIS A 84 -9.30 -1.24 -6.72
N ILE A 85 -10.13 -1.46 -7.74
CA ILE A 85 -10.66 -0.38 -8.59
C ILE A 85 -11.60 0.52 -7.79
N ALA A 86 -12.42 -0.06 -6.91
CA ALA A 86 -13.33 0.68 -6.03
C ALA A 86 -12.55 1.57 -5.03
N ASP A 87 -11.51 1.04 -4.38
CA ASP A 87 -10.58 1.78 -3.51
C ASP A 87 -9.85 2.93 -4.26
N GLY A 88 -9.44 2.69 -5.51
CA GLY A 88 -8.89 3.75 -6.34
C GLY A 88 -9.92 4.86 -6.66
N LEU A 89 -11.18 4.47 -6.82
CA LEU A 89 -12.28 5.35 -7.24
C LEU A 89 -12.85 6.15 -6.08
N ASP A 90 -13.09 5.55 -4.92
CA ASP A 90 -13.72 6.22 -3.77
C ASP A 90 -12.87 7.38 -3.24
N GLY A 91 -11.55 7.20 -3.13
CA GLY A 91 -10.63 8.24 -2.69
C GLY A 91 -10.54 9.37 -3.72
N SER A 92 -10.55 9.01 -5.01
CA SER A 92 -10.57 9.99 -6.10
C SER A 92 -11.87 10.78 -6.14
N LEU A 93 -13.00 10.12 -5.90
CA LEU A 93 -14.33 10.71 -5.83
C LEU A 93 -14.45 11.63 -4.61
N ALA A 94 -13.98 11.18 -3.44
CA ALA A 94 -13.98 11.99 -2.21
C ALA A 94 -13.18 13.28 -2.39
N ARG A 95 -12.01 13.23 -3.03
CA ARG A 95 -11.20 14.42 -3.36
C ARG A 95 -11.92 15.33 -4.38
N ALA A 96 -12.50 14.75 -5.42
CA ALA A 96 -13.17 15.51 -6.48
C ALA A 96 -14.47 16.20 -6.00
N THR A 97 -15.18 15.61 -5.04
CA THR A 97 -16.45 16.15 -4.51
C THR A 97 -16.30 16.87 -3.17
N GLY A 98 -15.09 17.05 -2.66
CA GLY A 98 -14.85 17.71 -1.36
C GLY A 98 -15.37 16.94 -0.14
N LYS A 99 -15.51 15.62 -0.24
CA LYS A 99 -16.08 14.73 0.81
C LYS A 99 -15.01 13.95 1.58
N THR A 100 -13.78 14.45 1.64
CA THR A 100 -12.69 13.82 2.41
C THR A 100 -12.90 13.99 3.91
N SER A 101 -12.72 12.92 4.70
CA SER A 101 -12.80 12.97 6.17
C SER A 101 -11.76 12.06 6.85
N ASP A 102 -11.37 12.38 8.08
CA ASP A 102 -10.46 11.54 8.89
C ASP A 102 -11.09 10.19 9.26
N PHE A 103 -12.37 10.21 9.64
CA PHE A 103 -13.14 9.00 9.90
C PHE A 103 -13.21 8.11 8.64
N GLY A 104 -13.46 8.70 7.47
CA GLY A 104 -13.46 7.98 6.20
C GLY A 104 -12.13 7.28 5.93
N ARG A 105 -10.99 7.97 6.13
CA ARG A 105 -9.65 7.36 5.98
C ARG A 105 -9.38 6.19 6.94
N LEU A 106 -9.90 6.26 8.17
CA LEU A 106 -9.78 5.16 9.11
C LEU A 106 -10.62 3.95 8.68
N VAL A 107 -11.87 4.17 8.28
CA VAL A 107 -12.77 3.11 7.82
C VAL A 107 -12.21 2.42 6.58
N ASP A 108 -11.67 3.19 5.65
CA ASP A 108 -11.01 2.72 4.43
C ASP A 108 -9.84 1.77 4.77
N GLY A 109 -8.94 2.21 5.65
CA GLY A 109 -7.83 1.38 6.12
C GLY A 109 -8.29 0.11 6.86
N ILE A 110 -9.41 0.13 7.58
CA ILE A 110 -9.98 -1.06 8.22
C ILE A 110 -10.59 -2.01 7.17
N ALA A 111 -11.30 -1.48 6.18
CA ALA A 111 -11.94 -2.26 5.12
C ALA A 111 -10.90 -3.02 4.27
N ASP A 112 -9.74 -2.41 4.02
CA ASP A 112 -8.63 -3.06 3.33
C ASP A 112 -8.14 -4.32 4.05
N TYR A 113 -7.90 -4.21 5.35
CA TYR A 113 -7.49 -5.36 6.15
C TYR A 113 -8.62 -6.39 6.28
N ALA A 114 -9.88 -5.94 6.41
CA ALA A 114 -11.03 -6.82 6.50
C ALA A 114 -11.16 -7.74 5.29
N THR A 115 -10.90 -7.23 4.08
CA THR A 115 -10.91 -8.03 2.84
C THR A 115 -9.87 -9.14 2.88
N PHE A 116 -8.63 -8.85 3.23
CA PHE A 116 -7.60 -9.89 3.34
C PHE A 116 -7.86 -10.87 4.48
N VAL A 117 -8.35 -10.40 5.63
CA VAL A 117 -8.75 -11.26 6.74
C VAL A 117 -9.83 -12.23 6.28
N ALA A 118 -10.85 -11.76 5.57
CA ALA A 118 -11.91 -12.61 5.04
C ALA A 118 -11.36 -13.68 4.08
N VAL A 119 -10.49 -13.29 3.13
CA VAL A 119 -9.86 -14.24 2.19
C VAL A 119 -8.99 -15.26 2.92
N TYR A 120 -8.18 -14.85 3.90
CA TYR A 120 -7.30 -15.75 4.64
C TYR A 120 -8.11 -16.74 5.49
N LEU A 121 -9.20 -16.27 6.12
CA LEU A 121 -10.12 -17.12 6.87
C LEU A 121 -10.83 -18.12 5.95
N ALA A 122 -11.34 -17.67 4.81
CA ALA A 122 -12.00 -18.55 3.84
C ALA A 122 -11.06 -19.66 3.34
N LEU A 123 -9.81 -19.31 3.01
CA LEU A 123 -8.79 -20.29 2.64
C LEU A 123 -8.47 -21.25 3.78
N ALA A 124 -8.28 -20.74 5.01
CA ALA A 124 -8.00 -21.58 6.17
C ALA A 124 -9.10 -22.58 6.47
N LEU A 125 -10.35 -22.15 6.44
CA LEU A 125 -11.52 -23.00 6.72
C LEU A 125 -11.81 -24.00 5.59
N SER A 126 -11.30 -23.77 4.37
CA SER A 126 -11.46 -24.69 3.23
C SER A 126 -10.51 -25.90 3.24
N LEU A 127 -9.51 -25.90 4.12
CA LEU A 127 -8.47 -26.93 4.23
C LEU A 127 -8.83 -27.97 5.30
N GLU A 128 -8.39 -29.21 5.11
CA GLU A 128 -8.69 -30.32 6.04
C GLU A 128 -8.16 -30.05 7.45
N ASN A 129 -6.90 -29.62 7.56
CA ASN A 129 -6.30 -29.18 8.83
C ASN A 129 -6.56 -27.69 9.08
N TRP A 130 -7.84 -27.31 9.11
CA TRP A 130 -8.26 -25.92 9.30
C TRP A 130 -7.72 -25.28 10.59
N PRO A 131 -7.49 -25.97 11.74
CA PRO A 131 -6.94 -25.32 12.93
C PRO A 131 -5.51 -24.83 12.72
N LEU A 132 -4.65 -25.65 12.09
CA LEU A 132 -3.29 -25.24 11.72
C LEU A 132 -3.33 -24.14 10.67
N ALA A 133 -4.18 -24.30 9.65
CA ALA A 133 -4.32 -23.30 8.60
C ALA A 133 -4.78 -21.95 9.16
N LEU A 134 -5.68 -21.95 10.15
CA LEU A 134 -6.15 -20.75 10.84
C LEU A 134 -5.02 -20.08 11.63
N ALA A 135 -4.22 -20.85 12.37
CA ALA A 135 -3.05 -20.31 13.09
C ALA A 135 -2.05 -19.65 12.12
N VAL A 136 -1.81 -20.29 10.98
CA VAL A 136 -0.94 -19.76 9.91
C VAL A 136 -1.55 -18.52 9.26
N ALA A 137 -2.87 -18.51 9.01
CA ALA A 137 -3.60 -17.36 8.49
C ALA A 137 -3.53 -16.14 9.43
N VAL A 138 -3.67 -16.35 10.75
CA VAL A 138 -3.54 -15.29 11.76
C VAL A 138 -2.12 -14.73 11.77
N LEU A 139 -1.10 -15.58 11.79
CA LEU A 139 0.30 -15.15 11.70
C LEU A 139 0.57 -14.37 10.40
N SER A 140 0.07 -14.88 9.28
CA SER A 140 0.15 -14.25 7.97
C SER A 140 -0.51 -12.87 7.96
N GLY A 141 -1.70 -12.71 8.57
CA GLY A 141 -2.37 -11.42 8.70
C GLY A 141 -1.60 -10.43 9.56
N ALA A 142 -1.01 -10.87 10.67
CA ALA A 142 -0.18 -10.02 11.52
C ALA A 142 1.10 -9.54 10.80
N LEU A 143 1.78 -10.45 10.09
CA LEU A 143 2.96 -10.10 9.30
C LEU A 143 2.61 -9.20 8.11
N HIS A 144 1.50 -9.46 7.42
CA HIS A 144 0.98 -8.58 6.38
C HIS A 144 0.81 -7.16 6.92
N ALA A 145 0.11 -6.97 8.05
CA ALA A 145 -0.07 -5.64 8.63
C ALA A 145 1.27 -4.93 8.92
N LEU A 146 2.25 -5.62 9.52
CA LEU A 146 3.58 -5.07 9.79
C LEU A 146 4.35 -4.72 8.50
N GLN A 147 4.28 -5.59 7.49
CA GLN A 147 4.93 -5.38 6.19
C GLN A 147 4.30 -4.20 5.44
N SER A 148 2.97 -4.07 5.46
CA SER A 148 2.25 -2.94 4.86
C SER A 148 2.55 -1.62 5.57
N MET A 149 2.61 -1.63 6.90
CA MET A 149 3.08 -0.48 7.68
C MET A 149 4.51 -0.07 7.29
N PHE A 150 5.41 -1.03 7.15
CA PHE A 150 6.79 -0.78 6.73
C PHE A 150 6.87 -0.17 5.33
N TYR A 151 6.20 -0.78 4.35
CA TYR A 151 6.15 -0.29 2.98
C TYR A 151 5.59 1.13 2.91
N GLU A 152 4.47 1.41 3.58
CA GLU A 152 3.86 2.74 3.54
C GLU A 152 4.70 3.79 4.27
N ALA A 153 5.39 3.43 5.36
CA ALA A 153 6.31 4.34 6.05
C ALA A 153 7.51 4.75 5.17
N GLU A 154 8.10 3.81 4.44
CA GLU A 154 9.21 4.07 3.51
C GLU A 154 8.75 4.90 2.32
N ARG A 155 7.58 4.58 1.75
CA ARG A 155 6.94 5.35 0.68
C ARG A 155 6.61 6.78 1.13
N ALA A 156 6.00 6.95 2.30
CA ALA A 156 5.69 8.26 2.86
C ALA A 156 6.96 9.07 3.13
N THR A 157 8.02 8.45 3.63
CA THR A 157 9.33 9.09 3.81
C THR A 157 9.88 9.60 2.48
N TYR A 158 9.74 8.83 1.41
CA TYR A 158 10.17 9.23 0.08
C TYR A 158 9.45 10.45 -0.47
N ILE A 159 8.12 10.42 -0.44
CA ILE A 159 7.30 11.56 -0.87
C ILE A 159 7.59 12.80 -0.01
N ARG A 160 7.71 12.61 1.31
CA ARG A 160 7.98 13.69 2.26
C ARG A 160 9.32 14.38 1.95
N ARG A 161 10.39 13.61 1.75
CA ARG A 161 11.72 14.13 1.42
C ARG A 161 11.75 14.87 0.08
N LEU A 162 11.12 14.32 -0.96
CA LEU A 162 11.02 14.99 -2.26
C LEU A 162 10.20 16.28 -2.20
N SER A 163 9.25 16.39 -1.27
CA SER A 163 8.53 17.64 -1.00
C SER A 163 9.33 18.67 -0.16
N GLY A 164 10.60 18.40 0.13
CA GLY A 164 11.46 19.28 0.94
C GLY A 164 11.15 19.27 2.44
N ARG A 165 10.36 18.30 2.91
CA ARG A 165 9.98 18.17 4.33
C ARG A 165 10.85 17.13 5.02
N PHE A 166 11.66 17.56 5.98
CA PHE A 166 12.58 16.67 6.72
C PHE A 166 12.24 16.56 8.22
N ALA A 167 11.20 17.26 8.68
CA ALA A 167 10.66 17.05 10.02
C ALA A 167 9.74 15.82 10.01
N ALA A 168 9.83 15.00 11.05
CA ALA A 168 8.80 14.01 11.32
C ALA A 168 7.52 14.75 11.70
N THR A 169 6.41 14.50 11.00
CA THR A 169 5.09 14.98 11.42
C THR A 169 4.68 14.23 12.69
N PRO A 170 4.52 14.91 13.85
CA PRO A 170 4.01 14.25 15.04
C PRO A 170 2.56 13.81 14.80
N ARG A 171 2.26 12.53 15.02
CA ARG A 171 0.88 12.03 15.05
C ARG A 171 0.29 12.22 16.45
N SER A 172 -1.02 12.42 16.53
CA SER A 172 -1.72 12.64 17.79
C SER A 172 -1.51 11.45 18.74
N ALA A 173 -1.22 11.75 20.01
CA ALA A 173 -1.14 10.73 21.06
C ALA A 173 -2.53 10.30 21.59
N ALA A 174 -3.60 10.89 21.05
CA ALA A 174 -4.97 10.83 21.57
C ALA A 174 -5.75 9.56 21.18
N GLY A 175 -5.04 8.47 20.91
CA GLY A 175 -5.63 7.24 20.36
C GLY A 175 -5.89 6.12 21.37
N GLY A 176 -6.77 5.19 20.99
CA GLY A 176 -7.02 3.94 21.72
C GLY A 176 -5.79 2.99 21.75
N PRO A 177 -5.86 1.85 22.46
CA PRO A 177 -4.71 0.93 22.62
C PRO A 177 -4.09 0.46 21.29
N ILE A 178 -4.91 0.15 20.30
CA ILE A 178 -4.49 -0.29 18.95
C ILE A 178 -3.79 0.85 18.21
N GLU A 179 -4.37 2.05 18.24
CA GLU A 179 -3.79 3.23 17.62
C GLU A 179 -2.43 3.60 18.25
N ARG A 180 -2.30 3.46 19.57
CA ARG A 180 -1.00 3.64 20.26
C ARG A 180 0.02 2.57 19.88
N LEU A 181 -0.39 1.34 19.59
CA LEU A 181 0.50 0.29 19.12
C LEU A 181 0.97 0.59 17.69
N TYR A 182 0.03 0.94 16.80
CA TYR A 182 0.29 1.33 15.43
C TYR A 182 1.24 2.55 15.36
N ASN A 183 0.94 3.62 16.10
CA ASN A 183 1.77 4.83 16.17
C ASN A 183 3.17 4.53 16.74
N ARG A 184 3.29 3.60 17.69
CA ARG A 184 4.61 3.15 18.20
C ARG A 184 5.42 2.40 17.16
N GLY A 185 4.79 1.48 16.43
CA GLY A 185 5.44 0.73 15.34
C GLY A 185 5.92 1.66 14.23
N GLU A 186 5.09 2.60 13.82
CA GLU A 186 5.46 3.61 12.83
C GLU A 186 6.56 4.55 13.34
N ALA A 187 6.49 5.01 14.59
CA ALA A 187 7.55 5.82 15.18
C ALA A 187 8.88 5.06 15.24
N TRP A 188 8.87 3.76 15.58
CA TRP A 188 10.06 2.92 15.55
C TRP A 188 10.65 2.81 14.14
N LEU A 189 9.82 2.63 13.11
CA LEU A 189 10.25 2.63 11.71
C LEU A 189 10.80 4.00 11.29
N GLY A 190 10.09 5.09 11.61
CA GLY A 190 10.49 6.46 11.31
C GLY A 190 11.77 6.90 12.03
N ASN A 191 12.06 6.36 13.21
CA ASN A 191 13.33 6.64 13.91
C ASN A 191 14.55 6.23 13.09
N ARG A 192 14.42 5.22 12.22
CA ARG A 192 15.51 4.73 11.38
C ARG A 192 15.89 5.69 10.25
N THR A 193 15.02 6.63 9.90
CA THR A 193 15.24 7.63 8.84
C THR A 193 15.85 8.93 9.37
N ARG A 194 15.74 9.16 10.68
CA ARG A 194 16.13 10.43 11.33
C ARG A 194 17.58 10.86 11.10
N PRO A 195 18.60 9.99 11.15
CA PRO A 195 19.98 10.45 10.95
C PRO A 195 20.20 11.15 9.60
N PHE A 196 19.60 10.61 8.54
CA PHE A 196 19.66 11.22 7.21
C PHE A 196 18.75 12.44 7.09
N ASP A 197 17.57 12.42 7.71
CA ASP A 197 16.66 13.58 7.74
C ASP A 197 17.29 14.78 8.47
N ASP A 198 17.99 14.55 9.58
CA ASP A 198 18.69 15.59 10.34
C ASP A 198 19.92 16.11 9.59
N HIS A 199 20.62 15.25 8.85
CA HIS A 199 21.69 15.67 7.96
C HIS A 199 21.18 16.56 6.82
N LEU A 200 20.10 16.14 6.15
CA LEU A 200 19.41 16.96 5.15
C LEU A 200 18.96 18.32 5.71
N ARG A 201 18.55 18.39 6.98
CA ARG A 201 18.13 19.65 7.62
C ARG A 201 19.31 20.60 7.89
N ARG A 202 20.50 20.07 8.15
CA ARG A 202 21.70 20.84 8.48
C ARG A 202 22.54 21.21 7.27
N ALA A 203 22.37 20.50 6.16
CA ALA A 203 23.08 20.80 4.93
C ALA A 203 22.74 22.21 4.42
N PRO A 204 23.63 22.87 3.65
CA PRO A 204 23.28 24.12 3.00
C PRO A 204 22.20 23.90 1.94
N PRO A 205 21.26 24.84 1.73
CA PRO A 205 20.20 24.72 0.73
C PRO A 205 20.70 24.41 -0.69
N ALA A 206 21.88 24.92 -1.05
CA ALA A 206 22.55 24.64 -2.32
C ALA A 206 22.90 23.15 -2.53
N HIS A 207 23.10 22.39 -1.46
CA HIS A 207 23.44 20.97 -1.51
C HIS A 207 22.22 20.05 -1.33
N HIS A 208 21.06 20.58 -0.90
CA HIS A 208 19.85 19.79 -0.68
C HIS A 208 19.42 19.05 -1.96
N GLN A 209 19.37 19.76 -3.08
CA GLN A 209 18.86 19.20 -4.33
C GLN A 209 19.78 18.09 -4.86
N ALA A 210 21.10 18.28 -4.78
CA ALA A 210 22.08 17.29 -5.21
C ALA A 210 22.02 16.02 -4.34
N LEU A 211 21.99 16.19 -3.01
CA LEU A 211 21.92 15.08 -2.06
C LEU A 211 20.59 14.32 -2.17
N LEU A 212 19.47 15.03 -2.35
CA LEU A 212 18.16 14.41 -2.59
C LEU A 212 18.10 13.67 -3.91
N ALA A 213 18.69 14.20 -4.99
CA ALA A 213 18.73 13.51 -6.29
C ALA A 213 19.58 12.22 -6.21
N ALA A 214 20.75 12.28 -5.56
CA ALA A 214 21.60 11.12 -5.33
C ALA A 214 20.87 10.06 -4.50
N TRP A 215 20.24 10.47 -3.40
CA TRP A 215 19.44 9.57 -2.57
C TRP A 215 18.24 8.98 -3.33
N ALA A 216 17.46 9.81 -4.02
CA ALA A 216 16.24 9.40 -4.70
C ALA A 216 16.53 8.40 -5.82
N SER A 217 17.59 8.63 -6.62
CA SER A 217 18.00 7.70 -7.69
C SER A 217 18.43 6.34 -7.14
N ALA A 218 19.11 6.31 -5.99
CA ALA A 218 19.50 5.06 -5.34
C ALA A 218 18.32 4.37 -4.60
N ALA A 219 17.42 5.13 -3.98
CA ALA A 219 16.30 4.59 -3.20
C ALA A 219 15.14 4.10 -4.07
N ALA A 220 14.84 4.79 -5.18
CA ALA A 220 13.71 4.50 -6.06
C ALA A 220 13.58 3.02 -6.49
N PRO A 221 14.63 2.34 -7.03
CA PRO A 221 14.49 0.94 -7.47
C PRO A 221 14.20 -0.02 -6.30
N ARG A 222 14.70 0.28 -5.10
CA ARG A 222 14.44 -0.53 -3.89
C ARG A 222 13.00 -0.35 -3.41
N LEU A 223 12.50 0.88 -3.42
CA LEU A 223 11.09 1.17 -3.13
C LEU A 223 10.16 0.55 -4.17
N LYS A 224 10.55 0.58 -5.44
CA LYS A 224 9.83 -0.10 -6.51
C LYS A 224 9.75 -1.60 -6.26
N ALA A 225 10.85 -2.23 -5.83
CA ALA A 225 10.83 -3.64 -5.46
C ALA A 225 9.95 -3.92 -4.21
N LEU A 226 9.89 -2.99 -3.26
CA LEU A 226 8.98 -3.08 -2.11
C LEU A 226 7.49 -3.06 -2.51
N THR A 227 7.13 -2.69 -3.74
CA THR A 227 5.73 -2.82 -4.21
C THR A 227 5.23 -4.27 -4.21
N LEU A 228 6.11 -5.27 -4.09
CA LEU A 228 5.71 -6.66 -3.84
C LEU A 228 5.02 -6.86 -2.47
N LEU A 229 5.22 -5.95 -1.53
CA LEU A 229 4.49 -5.88 -0.25
C LEU A 229 3.17 -5.10 -0.39
N SER A 230 2.72 -4.77 -1.60
CA SER A 230 1.41 -4.13 -1.81
C SER A 230 0.28 -5.15 -1.78
N ALA A 231 -0.93 -4.66 -1.48
CA ALA A 231 -2.16 -5.43 -1.58
C ALA A 231 -2.34 -6.06 -2.98
N ASN A 232 -1.96 -5.33 -4.04
CA ASN A 232 -2.06 -5.82 -5.42
C ASN A 232 -1.18 -7.05 -5.66
N ALA A 233 0.06 -7.02 -5.17
CA ALA A 233 0.98 -8.14 -5.32
C ALA A 233 0.48 -9.37 -4.55
N ARG A 234 -0.07 -9.19 -3.35
CA ARG A 234 -0.69 -10.27 -2.57
C ARG A 234 -1.91 -10.85 -3.27
N THR A 235 -2.74 -10.00 -3.88
CA THR A 235 -3.91 -10.45 -4.67
C THR A 235 -3.50 -11.42 -5.77
N VAL A 236 -2.44 -11.09 -6.51
CA VAL A 236 -1.90 -11.98 -7.55
C VAL A 236 -1.29 -13.24 -6.92
N ALA A 237 -0.55 -13.13 -5.83
CA ALA A 237 0.06 -14.28 -5.15
C ALA A 237 -0.99 -15.28 -4.61
N ILE A 238 -2.10 -14.79 -4.05
CA ILE A 238 -3.23 -15.61 -3.60
C ILE A 238 -3.80 -16.40 -4.78
N PHE A 239 -4.12 -15.70 -5.88
CA PHE A 239 -4.62 -16.34 -7.10
C PHE A 239 -3.67 -17.42 -7.63
N LEU A 240 -2.36 -17.11 -7.72
CA LEU A 240 -1.35 -18.03 -8.21
C LEU A 240 -1.19 -19.26 -7.30
N ALA A 241 -1.25 -19.09 -5.99
CA ALA A 241 -1.21 -20.22 -5.05
C ALA A 241 -2.46 -21.11 -5.18
N CYS A 242 -3.64 -20.50 -5.29
CA CYS A 242 -4.90 -21.22 -5.44
C CYS A 242 -4.96 -22.00 -6.77
N ILE A 243 -4.58 -21.37 -7.89
CA ILE A 243 -4.57 -22.04 -9.21
C ILE A 243 -3.47 -23.12 -9.29
N ALA A 244 -2.39 -22.98 -8.54
CA ALA A 244 -1.37 -24.02 -8.37
C ALA A 244 -1.83 -25.18 -7.47
N GLY A 245 -3.06 -25.12 -6.93
CA GLY A 245 -3.68 -26.18 -6.16
C GLY A 245 -3.27 -26.24 -4.68
N SER A 246 -2.68 -25.17 -4.13
CA SER A 246 -2.31 -25.16 -2.71
C SER A 246 -2.24 -23.75 -2.12
N PRO A 247 -3.21 -23.37 -1.26
CA PRO A 247 -3.17 -22.11 -0.50
C PRO A 247 -1.94 -21.98 0.41
N TRP A 248 -1.33 -23.09 0.81
CA TRP A 248 -0.11 -23.08 1.63
C TRP A 248 1.06 -22.38 0.94
N LEU A 249 1.12 -22.40 -0.39
CA LEU A 249 2.14 -21.68 -1.16
C LEU A 249 2.06 -20.17 -0.92
N PHE A 250 0.84 -19.63 -0.81
CA PHE A 250 0.65 -18.22 -0.51
C PHE A 250 1.14 -17.88 0.90
N TRP A 251 0.79 -18.66 1.93
CA TRP A 251 1.25 -18.36 3.28
C TRP A 251 2.76 -18.52 3.45
N ALA A 252 3.38 -19.50 2.79
CA ALA A 252 4.83 -19.61 2.76
C ALA A 252 5.47 -18.37 2.11
N TYR A 253 4.92 -17.91 0.99
CA TYR A 253 5.36 -16.67 0.33
C TYR A 253 5.17 -15.43 1.22
N GLU A 254 4.02 -15.28 1.86
CA GLU A 254 3.69 -14.14 2.73
C GLU A 254 4.58 -14.09 3.98
N ILE A 255 4.74 -15.23 4.66
CA ILE A 255 5.46 -15.32 5.93
C ILE A 255 6.97 -15.27 5.68
N ILE A 256 7.48 -16.05 4.73
CA ILE A 256 8.93 -16.20 4.52
C ILE A 256 9.39 -15.22 3.44
N GLY A 257 8.82 -15.31 2.24
CA GLY A 257 9.25 -14.55 1.07
C GLY A 257 9.19 -13.03 1.30
N LEU A 258 8.01 -12.52 1.65
CA LEU A 258 7.82 -11.08 1.85
C LEU A 258 8.55 -10.54 3.09
N THR A 259 8.65 -11.33 4.17
CA THR A 259 9.42 -10.92 5.35
C THR A 259 10.90 -10.79 5.03
N LEU A 260 11.49 -11.79 4.35
CA LEU A 260 12.90 -11.72 3.94
C LEU A 260 13.14 -10.56 2.98
N LEU A 261 12.23 -10.33 2.03
CA LEU A 261 12.29 -9.20 1.11
C LEU A 261 12.23 -7.86 1.85
N ALA A 262 11.30 -7.70 2.79
CA ALA A 262 11.15 -6.50 3.61
C ALA A 262 12.44 -6.19 4.38
N LEU A 263 13.00 -7.20 5.07
CA LEU A 263 14.23 -7.06 5.83
C LEU A 263 15.44 -6.73 4.94
N PHE A 264 15.56 -7.41 3.81
CA PHE A 264 16.64 -7.18 2.86
C PHE A 264 16.59 -5.76 2.27
N LEU A 265 15.45 -5.36 1.69
CA LEU A 265 15.30 -4.05 1.07
C LEU A 265 15.34 -2.92 2.09
N GLY A 266 14.81 -3.11 3.29
CA GLY A 266 14.96 -2.16 4.40
C GLY A 266 16.41 -1.93 4.76
N ARG A 267 17.22 -3.00 4.89
CA ARG A 267 18.68 -2.86 5.10
C ARG A 267 19.35 -2.13 3.94
N ARG A 268 19.00 -2.45 2.70
CA ARG A 268 19.57 -1.79 1.50
C ARG A 268 19.22 -0.30 1.43
N LEU A 269 18.01 0.10 1.85
CA LEU A 269 17.61 1.51 1.92
C LEU A 269 18.43 2.26 2.96
N ARG A 270 18.63 1.67 4.14
CA ARG A 270 19.48 2.28 5.19
C ARG A 270 20.95 2.38 4.78
N GLN A 271 21.47 1.39 4.05
CA GLN A 271 22.85 1.44 3.51
C GLN A 271 23.03 2.62 2.56
N VAL A 272 22.07 2.88 1.66
CA VAL A 272 22.12 4.04 0.75
C VAL A 272 22.25 5.35 1.52
N GLU A 273 21.46 5.51 2.58
CA GLU A 273 21.54 6.70 3.43
C GLU A 273 22.89 6.80 4.15
N GLN A 274 23.41 5.69 4.69
CA GLN A 274 24.69 5.67 5.38
C GLN A 274 25.87 6.04 4.47
N THR A 275 25.89 5.54 3.23
CA THR A 275 26.93 5.88 2.26
C THR A 275 26.92 7.38 1.96
N LEU A 276 25.74 7.97 1.74
CA LEU A 276 25.61 9.40 1.48
C LEU A 276 25.97 10.28 2.69
N LEU A 277 25.84 9.75 3.91
CA LEU A 277 26.33 10.42 5.12
C LEU A 277 27.86 10.41 5.22
N GLN A 278 28.54 9.44 4.61
CA GLN A 278 30.00 9.23 4.71
C GLN A 278 30.79 9.90 3.57
N ASP A 279 30.21 10.00 2.37
CA ASP A 279 30.89 10.49 1.15
C ASP A 279 31.03 12.03 1.05
N GLN A 280 30.73 12.78 2.11
CA GLN A 280 30.89 14.25 2.12
C GLN A 280 32.27 14.62 2.70
N PRO A 281 33.02 15.54 2.05
CA PRO A 281 34.31 15.99 2.57
C PRO A 281 34.10 16.59 3.97
N ARG A 282 34.89 16.12 4.93
CA ARG A 282 34.97 16.75 6.25
C ARG A 282 35.54 18.15 6.03
N CYS A 283 34.69 19.18 6.19
CA CYS A 283 35.15 20.56 6.27
C CYS A 283 36.12 20.72 7.44
#